data_AF-S9QJM3-F1
#
_entry.id   AF-S9QJM3-F1
#
_cell.length_a   1.000
_cell.length_b   1.000
_cell.length_c   1.000
_cell.angle_alpha   90.00
_cell.angle_beta   90.00
_cell.angle_gamma   90.00
#
_symmetry.space_group_name_H-M   'P 1'
#
loop_
_entity.id
_entity.type
_entity.pdbx_description
1 polymer ?
#
loop_
_entity_poly.entity_id
_entity_poly.type
_entity_poly.pdbx_seq_one_letter_code
_entity_poly.pdbx_strand_id
1 'polypeptide(L)' 'MMPLKKGPEPITDLLDFYDRWPLLRVEMKALSEGNLLNEDERETLSWLILLADRVGPADLRD' A
#
# COMPACT_ATOMS: atom_id res chain seq x y z
N MET A 1 -23.44 5.42 -17.19
CA MET A 1 -22.25 5.75 -16.36
C MET A 1 -22.46 5.08 -15.02
N MET A 2 -21.80 3.95 -14.75
CA MET A 2 -21.90 3.30 -13.44
C MET A 2 -21.00 4.05 -12.45
N PRO A 3 -21.44 4.33 -11.22
CA PRO A 3 -20.56 4.93 -10.23
C PRO A 3 -19.46 3.91 -9.93
N LEU A 4 -18.20 4.32 -10.16
CA LEU A 4 -17.04 3.63 -9.61
C LEU A 4 -17.33 3.44 -8.12
N LYS A 5 -17.36 2.19 -7.64
CA LYS A 5 -17.44 1.89 -6.21
C LYS A 5 -16.46 2.84 -5.53
N LYS A 6 -16.95 3.74 -4.67
CA LYS A 6 -16.07 4.50 -3.77
C LYS A 6 -15.23 3.43 -3.08
N GLY A 7 -13.95 3.36 -3.44
CA GLY A 7 -12.99 2.58 -2.68
C GLY A 7 -13.06 3.02 -1.22
N PRO A 8 -12.48 2.22 -0.29
CA PRO A 8 -12.34 2.68 1.09
C PRO A 8 -11.72 4.08 1.06
N GLU A 9 -12.21 4.98 1.91
CA GLU A 9 -11.91 6.41 1.88
C GLU A 9 -10.42 6.67 1.62
N PRO A 10 -10.10 7.74 0.85
CA PRO A 10 -8.71 8.04 0.50
C PRO A 10 -7.89 8.13 1.79
N ILE A 11 -6.71 7.54 1.79
CA ILE A 11 -5.80 7.62 2.93
C ILE A 11 -5.42 9.09 3.11
N THR A 12 -5.78 9.68 4.25
CA THR A 12 -5.67 11.14 4.47
C THR A 12 -4.36 11.58 5.09
N ASP A 13 -3.73 10.69 5.87
CA ASP A 13 -2.52 10.98 6.61
C ASP A 13 -1.71 9.69 6.88
N LEU A 14 -0.50 9.86 7.41
CA LEU A 14 0.43 8.77 7.65
C LEU A 14 -0.04 7.83 8.76
N LEU A 15 -0.84 8.31 9.72
CA LEU A 15 -1.39 7.50 10.80
C LEU A 15 -2.48 6.57 10.25
N ASP A 16 -3.40 7.09 9.43
CA ASP A 16 -4.41 6.29 8.71
C ASP A 16 -3.74 5.27 7.77
N PHE A 17 -2.67 5.68 7.08
CA PHE A 17 -1.88 4.75 6.27
C PHE A 17 -1.32 3.60 7.12
N TYR A 18 -0.69 3.93 8.25
CA TYR A 18 -0.05 2.95 9.14
C TYR A 18 -1.08 1.97 9.73
N ASP A 19 -2.22 2.47 10.20
CA ASP A 19 -3.29 1.65 10.76
C ASP A 19 -3.88 0.69 9.72
N ARG A 20 -3.96 1.13 8.46
CA ARG A 20 -4.49 0.34 7.33
C ARG A 20 -3.44 -0.53 6.66
N TRP A 21 -2.15 -0.28 6.90
CA TRP A 21 -1.04 -0.96 6.24
C TRP A 21 -1.12 -2.50 6.34
N PRO A 22 -1.46 -3.12 7.49
CA PRO A 22 -1.56 -4.58 7.57
C PRO A 22 -2.51 -5.20 6.54
N LEU A 23 -3.61 -4.52 6.21
CA LEU A 23 -4.57 -4.95 5.19
C LEU A 23 -4.05 -4.68 3.78
N LEU A 24 -3.57 -3.45 3.53
CA LEU A 24 -3.05 -3.02 2.23
C LEU A 24 -1.85 -3.86 1.79
N ARG A 25 -1.00 -4.26 2.74
CA ARG A 25 0.17 -5.10 2.52
C ARG A 25 -0.19 -6.45 1.91
N VAL A 26 -1.31 -7.05 2.33
CA VAL A 26 -1.77 -8.34 1.79
C VAL A 26 -2.17 -8.18 0.32
N GLU A 27 -2.91 -7.11 0.00
CA GLU A 27 -3.34 -6.81 -1.36
C GLU A 27 -2.15 -6.46 -2.28
N MET A 28 -1.21 -5.64 -1.80
CA MET A 28 0.01 -5.28 -2.54
C MET A 28 0.92 -6.48 -2.76
N LYS A 29 1.05 -7.37 -1.77
CA LYS A 29 1.83 -8.59 -1.93
C LYS A 29 1.20 -9.51 -2.98
N ALA A 30 -0.12 -9.72 -2.93
CA ALA A 30 -0.83 -10.49 -3.96
C ALA A 30 -0.65 -9.88 -5.36
N LEU A 31 -0.64 -8.55 -5.47
CA LEU A 31 -0.39 -7.85 -6.74
C LEU A 31 1.05 -8.07 -7.24
N SER A 32 2.04 -8.03 -6.35
CA SER A 32 3.45 -8.29 -6.68
C SER A 32 3.72 -9.74 -7.08
N GLU A 33 2.92 -10.69 -6.60
CA GLU A 33 3.04 -12.11 -6.94
C GLU A 33 2.26 -12.46 -8.23
N GLY A 34 1.31 -11.63 -8.64
CA GLY A 34 0.55 -11.80 -9.87
C GLY A 34 1.33 -11.55 -11.16
N ASN A 35 0.65 -11.68 -12.31
CA ASN A 35 1.22 -11.45 -13.65
C ASN A 35 0.74 -10.12 -14.28
N LEU A 36 0.14 -9.24 -13.48
CA LEU A 36 -0.37 -7.94 -13.93
C LEU A 36 0.73 -6.90 -14.11
N LEU A 37 1.79 -7.01 -13.32
CA LEU A 37 2.92 -6.08 -13.33
C LEU A 37 4.08 -6.65 -14.13
N ASN A 38 4.75 -5.78 -14.89
CA ASN A 38 6.05 -6.10 -15.48
C ASN A 38 7.14 -6.19 -14.40
N GLU A 39 8.36 -6.56 -14.79
CA GLU A 39 9.46 -6.81 -13.86
C GLU A 39 9.85 -5.55 -13.06
N ASP A 40 10.00 -4.41 -13.74
CA ASP A 40 10.36 -3.13 -13.10
C ASP A 40 9.26 -2.62 -12.16
N GLU A 41 7.99 -2.76 -12.54
CA GLU A 41 6.83 -2.42 -11.71
C GLU A 41 6.75 -3.30 -10.46
N ARG A 42 7.04 -4.60 -10.60
CA ARG A 42 7.07 -5.56 -9.50
C ARG A 42 8.20 -5.24 -8.53
N GLU A 43 9.38 -4.91 -9.05
CA GLU A 43 10.52 -4.50 -8.23
C GLU A 43 10.18 -3.21 -7.47
N THR A 44 9.65 -2.20 -8.16
CA THR A 44 9.23 -0.94 -7.56
C THR A 44 8.21 -1.17 -6.44
N LEU A 45 7.17 -1.98 -6.69
CA LEU A 45 6.17 -2.31 -5.68
C LEU A 45 6.79 -3.04 -4.47
N SER A 46 7.75 -3.93 -4.71
CA SER A 46 8.47 -4.63 -3.64
C SER A 46 9.26 -3.66 -2.76
N TRP A 47 9.92 -2.66 -3.36
CA TRP A 47 10.60 -1.61 -2.62
C TRP A 47 9.63 -0.74 -1.80
N LEU A 48 8.45 -0.43 -2.34
CA LEU A 48 7.43 0.32 -1.62
C LEU A 48 6.86 -0.46 -0.43
N ILE A 49 6.65 -1.78 -0.58
CA ILE A 49 6.25 -2.65 0.55
C ILE A 49 7.33 -2.64 1.63
N LEU A 50 8.61 -2.75 1.26
CA LEU A 50 9.73 -2.70 2.21
C LEU A 50 9.85 -1.36 2.93
N LEU A 51 9.58 -0.26 2.22
CA LEU A 51 9.56 1.08 2.81
C LEU A 51 8.45 1.19 3.85
N ALA A 52 7.23 0.80 3.49
CA ALA A 52 6.08 0.85 4.39
C ALA A 52 6.23 -0.09 5.61
N ASP A 53 6.83 -1.28 5.43
CA ASP A 53 7.14 -2.21 6.53
C ASP A 53 8.16 -1.62 7.54
N ARG A 54 8.92 -0.59 7.15
CA ARG A 54 9.90 0.09 8.02
C ARG A 54 9.34 1.33 8.72
N VAL A 55 8.20 1.86 8.28
CA VAL A 55 7.55 2.98 8.96
C VAL A 55 7.10 2.48 10.33
N GLY A 56 7.68 3.06 11.38
CA GLY A 56 7.36 2.72 12.76
C GLY A 56 6.63 3.85 13.48
N PRO A 57 6.16 3.62 14.72
CA PRO A 57 5.52 4.65 15.54
C PRO A 57 6.39 5.89 15.79
N ALA A 58 7.71 5.76 15.63
CA ALA A 58 8.66 6.87 15.74
C ALA A 58 8.58 7.84 14.54
N ASP A 59 8.20 7.34 13.36
CA ASP A 59 8.05 8.14 12.14
C ASP A 59 6.67 8.84 12.07
N LEU A 60 5.73 8.44 12.95
CA LEU A 60 4.37 9.00 13.03
C LEU A 60 4.28 10.23 13.95
N ARG A 61 5.37 10.59 14.65
CA ARG A 61 5.42 11.71 15.59
C ARG A 61 6.35 12.79 15.06
N ASP A 62 5.76 13.77 14.39
CA ASP A 62 6.31 15.13 14.28
C ASP A 62 5.44 16.07 15.14
#